data_AF-A0AA41E7P3-F1
#
_entry.id   AF-A0AA41E7P3-F1
#
_cell.length_a   1.000
_cell.length_b   1.000
_cell.length_c   1.000
_cell.angle_alpha   90.00
_cell.angle_beta   90.00
_cell.angle_gamma   90.00
#
_symmetry.space_group_name_H-M   'P 1'
#
loop_
_entity.id
_entity.type
_entity.pdbx_description
1 polymer ?
#
loop_
_entity_poly.entity_id
_entity_poly.type
_entity_poly.pdbx_seq_one_letter_code
_entity_poly.pdbx_strand_id
1 'polypeptide(L)'
;MTYPTQAVLTLEALVDACARFDPSDVDQRLVVRTLVVPMLSRRLKWLGLLLRARPDSEATRTMFEQVESALACASARLDARAAPAMDRV
;
A
#
# COMPACT_ATOMS: atom_id res chain seq x y z
N MET A 1 15.62 -7.95 -30.64
CA MET A 1 15.36 -8.61 -29.35
C MET A 1 14.80 -7.56 -28.40
N THR A 2 13.49 -7.55 -28.16
CA THR A 2 12.83 -6.67 -27.21
C THR A 2 13.02 -7.26 -25.82
N TYR A 3 13.81 -6.62 -24.97
CA TYR A 3 13.90 -6.97 -23.56
C TYR A 3 12.52 -6.82 -22.92
N PRO A 4 12.05 -7.76 -22.09
CA PRO A 4 10.86 -7.53 -21.30
C PRO A 4 11.16 -6.35 -20.39
N THR A 5 10.45 -5.25 -20.57
CA THR A 5 10.48 -4.11 -19.65
C THR A 5 10.00 -4.66 -18.30
N GLN A 6 10.94 -5.01 -17.41
CA GLN A 6 10.60 -5.25 -16.02
C GLN A 6 9.95 -3.97 -15.53
N ALA A 7 8.62 -3.99 -15.38
CA ALA A 7 7.90 -2.92 -14.73
C ALA A 7 8.42 -2.87 -13.29
N VAL A 8 9.41 -2.01 -13.04
CA VAL A 8 9.85 -1.69 -11.69
C VAL A 8 8.67 -0.99 -11.05
N LEU A 9 7.90 -1.71 -10.24
CA LEU A 9 6.87 -1.12 -9.42
C LEU A 9 7.56 -0.14 -8.47
N THR A 10 7.44 1.15 -8.78
CA THR A 10 7.97 2.21 -7.95
C THR A 10 7.15 2.30 -6.67
N LEU A 11 7.75 2.86 -5.61
CA LEU A 11 7.03 3.08 -4.36
C LEU A 11 5.79 3.96 -4.58
N GLU A 12 5.91 4.97 -5.43
CA GLU A 12 4.81 5.85 -5.83
C GLU A 12 3.67 5.07 -6.47
N ALA A 13 3.96 4.13 -7.38
CA ALA A 13 2.93 3.31 -8.01
C ALA A 13 2.20 2.42 -7.00
N LEU A 14 2.90 1.88 -5.99
CA LEU A 14 2.27 1.09 -4.93
C LEU A 14 1.39 1.95 -4.02
N VAL A 15 1.86 3.14 -3.66
CA VAL A 15 1.08 4.12 -2.87
C VAL A 15 -0.15 4.57 -3.64
N ASP A 16 -0.01 4.86 -4.94
CA ASP A 16 -1.13 5.25 -5.80
C ASP A 16 -2.14 4.13 -5.97
N ALA A 17 -1.68 2.87 -6.12
CA ALA A 17 -2.55 1.70 -6.18
C ALA A 17 -3.42 1.57 -4.93
N CYS A 18 -2.86 1.76 -3.73
CA CYS A 18 -3.62 1.81 -2.47
C CYS A 18 -4.68 2.93 -2.46
N ALA A 19 -4.38 4.08 -3.07
CA ALA A 19 -5.25 5.23 -3.10
C ALA A 19 -6.31 5.21 -4.23
N ARG A 20 -6.15 4.39 -5.26
CA ARG A 20 -7.01 4.45 -6.47
C ARG A 20 -7.74 3.17 -6.83
N PHE A 21 -7.37 2.01 -6.27
CA PHE A 21 -8.06 0.76 -6.61
C PHE A 21 -9.57 0.82 -6.35
N ASP A 22 -10.37 0.23 -7.22
CA ASP A 22 -11.81 0.09 -6.99
C ASP A 22 -12.06 -1.03 -5.96
N PRO A 23 -12.60 -0.73 -4.77
CA PRO A 23 -12.93 -1.76 -3.79
C PRO A 23 -14.09 -2.66 -4.23
N SER A 24 -14.86 -2.31 -5.25
CA SER A 24 -15.92 -3.15 -5.81
C SER A 24 -15.36 -4.22 -6.75
N ASP A 25 -14.25 -3.94 -7.43
CA ASP A 25 -13.54 -4.84 -8.32
C ASP A 25 -12.79 -5.94 -7.53
N VAL A 26 -13.13 -7.20 -7.82
CA VAL A 26 -12.58 -8.37 -7.11
C VAL A 26 -11.08 -8.54 -7.36
N ASP A 27 -10.65 -8.34 -8.61
CA ASP A 27 -9.27 -8.57 -9.01
C ASP A 27 -8.36 -7.50 -8.43
N GLN A 28 -8.81 -6.24 -8.46
CA GLN A 28 -8.07 -5.13 -7.86
C GLN A 28 -7.94 -5.30 -6.34
N ARG A 29 -9.02 -5.69 -5.64
CA ARG A 29 -8.94 -6.02 -4.21
C ARG A 29 -7.94 -7.13 -3.93
N LEU A 30 -7.98 -8.20 -4.73
CA LEU A 30 -7.07 -9.34 -4.56
C LEU A 30 -5.62 -8.87 -4.70
N VAL A 31 -5.30 -8.15 -5.78
CA VAL A 31 -3.96 -7.58 -6.02
C VAL A 31 -3.52 -6.69 -4.88
N VAL A 32 -4.36 -5.76 -4.42
CA VAL A 32 -3.99 -4.86 -3.31
C VAL A 32 -3.75 -5.65 -2.03
N ARG A 33 -4.62 -6.61 -1.70
CA ARG A 33 -4.53 -7.39 -0.47
C ARG A 33 -3.33 -8.35 -0.47
N THR A 34 -3.03 -8.99 -1.59
CA THR A 34 -2.02 -10.07 -1.64
C THR A 34 -0.65 -9.60 -2.12
N LEU A 35 -0.57 -8.47 -2.84
CA LEU A 35 0.70 -7.95 -3.38
C LEU A 35 1.04 -6.59 -2.77
N VAL A 36 0.20 -5.58 -2.98
CA VAL A 36 0.56 -4.19 -2.68
C VAL A 36 0.73 -3.97 -1.17
N VAL A 37 -0.23 -4.41 -0.35
CA VAL A 37 -0.18 -4.26 1.11
C VAL A 37 1.05 -4.97 1.71
N PRO A 38 1.35 -6.24 1.38
CA PRO A 38 2.59 -6.89 1.84
C PRO A 38 3.88 -6.19 1.41
N MET A 39 3.95 -5.70 0.16
CA MET A 39 5.12 -4.99 -0.36
C MET A 39 5.35 -3.66 0.40
N LEU A 40 4.31 -2.86 0.58
CA LEU A 40 4.36 -1.61 1.34
C LEU A 40 4.66 -1.86 2.82
N SER A 41 4.08 -2.90 3.43
CA SER A 41 4.36 -3.27 4.83
C SER A 41 5.82 -3.65 5.04
N ARG A 42 6.41 -4.39 4.09
CA ARG A 42 7.85 -4.70 4.12
C ARG A 42 8.68 -3.43 3.98
N ARG A 43 8.29 -2.51 3.09
CA ARG A 43 8.97 -1.22 2.91
C ARG A 43 8.90 -0.36 4.17
N LEU A 44 7.75 -0.30 4.84
CA LEU A 44 7.55 0.46 6.07
C LEU A 44 8.49 -0.04 7.19
N LYS A 45 8.60 -1.37 7.36
CA LYS A 45 9.54 -1.96 8.32
C LYS A 45 10.98 -1.54 8.05
N TRP A 46 11.39 -1.57 6.78
CA TRP A 46 12.74 -1.14 6.39
C TRP A 46 12.96 0.36 6.63
N LEU A 47 11.97 1.22 6.35
CA LEU A 47 12.03 2.66 6.64
C LEU A 47 12.13 2.93 8.14
N GLY A 48 11.42 2.16 8.97
CA GLY A 48 11.55 2.25 10.43
C GLY A 48 12.95 1.90 10.92
N LEU A 49 13.62 0.91 10.31
CA LEU A 49 15.01 0.59 10.61
C LEU A 49 15.97 1.72 10.19
N LEU A 50 15.75 2.31 9.02
CA LEU A 50 16.53 3.47 8.59
C LEU A 50 16.38 4.67 9.52
N LEU A 51 15.16 4.98 9.95
CA LEU A 51 14.90 6.09 10.87
C LEU A 51 15.57 5.86 12.23
N ARG A 52 15.62 4.62 12.72
CA ARG A 52 16.38 4.30 13.93
C ARG A 52 17.88 4.54 13.76
N ALA A 53 18.42 4.26 12.57
CA ALA A 53 19.83 4.50 12.28
C ALA A 53 20.15 5.98 12.00
N ARG A 54 19.19 6.73 11.42
CA ARG A 54 19.30 8.16 11.07
C ARG A 54 18.00 8.90 11.40
N PRO A 55 17.78 9.29 12.65
CA PRO A 55 16.51 9.86 13.11
C PRO A 55 16.20 11.23 12.51
N ASP A 56 17.23 11.97 12.09
CA ASP A 56 17.12 13.32 11.55
C ASP A 56 16.84 13.34 10.03
N SER A 57 16.69 12.17 9.40
CA SER A 57 16.39 12.10 7.98
C SER A 57 14.92 12.45 7.71
N GLU A 58 14.67 13.71 7.38
CA GLU A 58 13.34 14.22 7.00
C GLU A 58 12.77 13.43 5.82
N ALA A 59 13.57 13.20 4.77
CA ALA A 59 13.14 12.43 3.60
C ALA A 59 12.66 11.00 3.95
N THR A 60 13.37 10.32 4.86
CA THR A 60 12.96 8.98 5.30
C THR A 60 11.69 9.04 6.15
N ARG A 61 11.53 10.09 6.96
CA ARG A 61 10.34 10.32 7.78
C ARG A 61 9.11 10.58 6.92
N THR A 62 9.21 11.49 5.96
CA THR A 62 8.13 11.76 4.99
C THR A 62 7.74 10.49 4.24
N MET A 63 8.72 9.71 3.77
CA MET A 63 8.43 8.47 3.06
C MET A 63 7.80 7.39 3.96
N PHE A 64 8.17 7.35 5.25
CA PHE A 64 7.55 6.47 6.24
C PHE A 64 6.06 6.84 6.44
N GLU A 65 5.77 8.12 6.69
CA GLU A 65 4.41 8.63 6.91
C GLU A 65 3.51 8.41 5.69
N GLN A 66 4.05 8.62 4.48
CA GLN A 66 3.32 8.37 3.23
C GLN A 66 2.94 6.89 3.08
N VAL A 67 3.87 5.97 3.34
CA VAL A 67 3.61 4.53 3.25
C VAL A 67 2.64 4.06 4.33
N GLU A 68 2.78 4.58 5.56
CA GLU A 68 1.85 4.30 6.65
C GLU A 68 0.43 4.75 6.33
N SER A 69 0.27 5.98 5.84
CA SER A 69 -1.01 6.54 5.41
C SER A 69 -1.65 5.72 4.28
N ALA A 70 -0.85 5.33 3.27
CA ALA A 70 -1.33 4.50 2.16
C ALA A 70 -1.83 3.12 2.63
N LEU A 71 -1.12 2.49 3.56
CA LEU A 71 -1.53 1.22 4.16
C LEU A 71 -2.82 1.35 4.97
N ALA A 72 -2.94 2.40 5.77
CA ALA A 72 -4.16 2.67 6.55
C ALA A 72 -5.36 2.90 5.62
N CYS A 73 -5.18 3.69 4.55
CA CYS A 73 -6.21 3.94 3.54
C CYS A 73 -6.66 2.65 2.85
N ALA A 74 -5.70 1.83 2.38
CA ALA A 74 -6.01 0.57 1.71
C ALA A 74 -6.75 -0.39 2.64
N SER A 75 -6.33 -0.49 3.90
CA SER A 75 -6.96 -1.35 4.91
C SER A 75 -8.42 -0.92 5.15
N ALA A 76 -8.65 0.37 5.39
CA ALA A 76 -10.00 0.90 5.58
C ALA A 76 -10.93 0.63 4.39
N ARG A 77 -10.42 0.75 3.16
CA ARG A 77 -11.20 0.49 1.93
C ARG A 77 -11.46 -0.99 1.69
N LEU A 78 -10.51 -1.86 2.06
CA LEU A 78 -10.71 -3.31 2.01
C LEU A 78 -11.72 -3.77 3.07
N ASP A 79 -11.70 -3.17 4.26
CA ASP A 79 -12.57 -3.52 5.39
C ASP A 79 -13.99 -2.97 5.23
N ALA A 80 -14.16 -1.78 4.65
CA ALA A 80 -15.47 -1.18 4.37
C ALA A 80 -16.40 -2.08 3.53
N ARG A 81 -15.83 -3.02 2.76
CA ARG A 81 -16.59 -4.02 2.01
C ARG A 81 -16.73 -5.36 2.74
N ALA A 82 -15.86 -5.65 3.71
CA ALA A 82 -15.95 -6.83 4.56
C ALA A 82 -17.10 -6.72 5.57
N ALA A 83 -17.51 -5.50 5.94
CA ALA A 83 -18.78 -5.26 6.60
C ALA A 83 -19.91 -5.57 5.61
N PRO A 84 -20.67 -6.66 5.79
CA PRO A 84 -21.92 -6.82 5.05
C PRO A 84 -22.83 -5.67 5.46
N ALA A 85 -23.73 -5.28 4.55
CA ALA A 85 -24.96 -4.61 4.94
C ALA A 85 -25.74 -5.58 5.86
N MET A 86 -25.38 -5.64 7.14
CA MET A 86 -26.25 -6.19 8.18
C MET A 86 -27.29 -5.13 8.48
N ASP A 87 -28.23 -4.95 7.56
CA ASP A 87 -29.57 -4.52 7.93
C ASP A 87 -30.59 -4.95 6.88
N ARG A 88 -31.75 -5.36 7.40
CA ARG A 88 -33.04 -5.64 6.74
C ARG A 88 -33.34 -7.08 6.33
N VAL A 89 -33.76 -7.88 7.32
CA VAL A 89 -35.04 -8.60 7.29
C VAL A 89 -35.80 -8.27 8.57
#